data_AF-A0A0Q0YRB0-F1
#
_entry.id   AF-A0A0Q0YRB0-F1
#
_cell.length_a   1.000
_cell.length_b   1.000
_cell.length_c   1.000
_cell.angle_alpha   90.00
_cell.angle_beta   90.00
_cell.angle_gamma   90.00
#
_symmetry.space_group_name_H-M   'P 1'
#
loop_
_entity.id
_entity.type
_entity.pdbx_description
1 polymer ?
#
loop_
_entity_poly.entity_id
_entity_poly.type
_entity_poly.pdbx_seq_one_letter_code
_entity_poly.pdbx_strand_id
1 'polypeptide(L)'
;MIRQKTAEHNLNNITRTAAYFTFFERHPEVHWAFLAHLVSRNGGWNMTDLRGSLLPLLLPEKTIAPLFLFLERANALIFHDAYPQLLLYEESKRRRRAPPLQPPS
;
A
#
# COMPACT_ATOMS: atom_id res chain seq x y z
N MET A 1 5.74 15.59 -5.34
CA MET A 1 6.39 14.28 -5.17
C MET A 1 5.56 13.28 -4.36
N ILE A 2 5.19 13.56 -3.09
CA ILE A 2 4.42 12.59 -2.26
C ILE A 2 3.12 12.13 -2.93
N ARG A 3 2.24 13.07 -3.33
CA ARG A 3 0.96 12.75 -3.99
C ARG A 3 1.14 11.89 -5.26
N GLN A 4 2.17 12.20 -6.05
CA GLN A 4 2.49 11.47 -7.28
C GLN A 4 2.91 10.03 -6.96
N LYS A 5 3.89 9.84 -6.06
CA LYS A 5 4.31 8.50 -5.62
C LYS A 5 3.15 7.70 -5.01
N THR A 6 2.30 8.35 -4.22
CA THR A 6 1.10 7.70 -3.67
C THR A 6 0.19 7.21 -4.79
N ALA A 7 -0.08 8.02 -5.82
CA ALA A 7 -0.90 7.61 -6.96
C ALA A 7 -0.24 6.47 -7.75
N GLU A 8 1.06 6.57 -8.04
CA GLU A 8 1.84 5.54 -8.76
C GLU A 8 1.77 4.18 -8.05
N HIS A 9 1.94 4.16 -6.72
CA HIS A 9 1.90 2.91 -5.95
C HIS A 9 0.48 2.43 -5.61
N ASN A 10 -0.54 3.29 -5.70
CA ASN A 10 -1.94 2.91 -5.48
C ASN A 10 -2.65 2.37 -6.74
N LEU A 11 -1.90 2.02 -7.78
CA LEU A 11 -2.47 1.54 -9.04
C LEU A 11 -3.29 0.25 -8.89
N ASN A 12 -2.79 -0.71 -8.12
CA ASN A 12 -3.49 -1.96 -7.82
C ASN A 12 -2.95 -2.60 -6.53
N ASN A 13 -3.54 -3.71 -6.10
CA ASN A 13 -3.14 -4.36 -4.86
C ASN A 13 -1.68 -4.84 -4.84
N ILE A 14 -1.13 -5.25 -5.98
CA ILE A 14 0.27 -5.72 -6.08
C ILE A 14 1.22 -4.56 -5.80
N THR A 15 1.00 -3.41 -6.47
CA THR A 15 1.87 -2.23 -6.28
C THR A 15 1.78 -1.67 -4.87
N ARG A 16 0.59 -1.67 -4.26
CA ARG A 16 0.41 -1.26 -2.85
C ARG A 16 1.16 -2.16 -1.88
N THR A 17 0.98 -3.48 -2.06
CA THR A 17 1.60 -4.50 -1.21
C THR A 17 3.12 -4.40 -1.28
N ALA A 18 3.68 -4.24 -2.48
CA ALA A 18 5.12 -4.05 -2.68
C ALA A 18 5.62 -2.74 -2.05
N ALA A 19 4.88 -1.64 -2.22
CA ALA A 19 5.27 -0.34 -1.70
C ALA A 19 5.42 -0.31 -0.18
N TYR A 20 4.52 -0.96 0.56
CA TYR A 20 4.66 -1.12 2.02
C TYR A 20 5.90 -1.91 2.42
N PHE A 21 6.18 -3.03 1.74
CA PHE A 21 7.34 -3.86 2.05
C PHE A 21 8.66 -3.14 1.75
N THR A 22 8.75 -2.57 0.55
CA THR A 22 9.88 -1.76 0.09
C THR A 22 10.14 -0.55 1.00
N PHE A 23 9.09 0.03 1.60
CA PHE A 23 9.25 1.07 2.62
C PHE A 23 9.83 0.50 3.92
N PHE A 24 9.27 -0.61 4.42
CA PHE A 24 9.74 -1.27 5.64
C PHE A 24 11.21 -1.69 5.56
N GLU A 25 11.67 -2.23 4.42
CA GLU A 25 13.07 -2.57 4.22
C GLU A 25 14.02 -1.37 4.40
N ARG A 26 13.58 -0.16 4.05
CA ARG A 26 14.35 1.08 4.25
C ARG A 26 14.23 1.65 5.66
N HIS A 27 13.10 1.43 6.32
CA HIS A 27 12.76 1.98 7.65
C HIS A 27 12.19 0.88 8.55
N PRO A 28 13.02 -0.10 8.95
CA PRO A 28 12.55 -1.25 9.72
C PRO A 28 12.00 -0.85 11.09
N GLU A 29 12.33 0.33 11.62
CA GLU A 29 11.73 0.86 12.86
C GLU A 29 10.23 1.17 12.73
N VAL A 30 9.71 1.30 11.51
CA VAL A 30 8.29 1.54 11.22
C VAL A 30 7.59 0.19 11.01
N HIS A 31 7.52 -0.63 12.07
CA HIS A 31 6.99 -2.00 12.02
C HIS A 31 5.59 -2.10 11.40
N TRP A 32 4.75 -1.07 11.58
CA TRP A 32 3.40 -1.09 11.05
C TRP A 32 3.37 -1.05 9.51
N ALA A 33 4.43 -0.58 8.83
CA ALA A 33 4.54 -0.69 7.37
C ALA A 33 4.62 -2.16 6.94
N PHE A 34 5.31 -3.02 7.68
CA PHE A 34 5.31 -4.46 7.44
C PHE A 34 3.93 -5.08 7.71
N LEU A 35 3.26 -4.66 8.79
CA LEU A 35 1.88 -5.09 9.05
C LEU A 35 0.94 -4.70 7.90
N ALA A 36 1.06 -3.47 7.39
CA ALA A 36 0.26 -2.99 6.27
C ALA A 36 0.54 -3.79 4.98
N HIS A 37 1.80 -4.20 4.74
CA HIS A 37 2.14 -5.15 3.69
C HIS A 37 1.39 -6.48 3.87
N LEU A 38 1.44 -7.08 5.05
CA LEU A 38 0.79 -8.38 5.32
C LEU A 38 -0.74 -8.30 5.15
N VAL A 39 -1.37 -7.23 5.62
CA VAL A 39 -2.81 -6.98 5.46
C VAL A 39 -3.18 -6.80 3.98
N SER A 40 -2.43 -5.99 3.24
CA SER A 40 -2.63 -5.79 1.80
C SER A 40 -2.44 -7.09 1.00
N ARG A 41 -1.46 -7.91 1.38
CA ARG A 41 -1.20 -9.24 0.81
C ARG A 41 -2.35 -10.20 1.08
N ASN A 42 -2.88 -10.22 2.31
CA ASN A 42 -4.05 -11.03 2.66
C ASN A 42 -5.28 -10.62 1.85
N GLY A 43 -5.54 -9.31 1.71
CA GLY A 43 -6.61 -8.82 0.84
C GLY A 43 -6.44 -9.28 -0.62
N GLY A 44 -5.21 -9.25 -1.14
CA GLY A 44 -4.91 -9.77 -2.49
C GLY A 44 -5.14 -11.27 -2.65
N TRP A 45 -4.88 -12.07 -1.60
CA TRP A 45 -5.21 -13.50 -1.60
C TRP A 45 -6.72 -13.72 -1.65
N ASN A 46 -7.50 -13.03 -0.83
CA ASN A 46 -8.96 -13.10 -0.89
C ASN A 46 -9.50 -12.69 -2.27
N MET A 47 -8.94 -11.65 -2.89
CA MET A 47 -9.29 -11.24 -4.26
C MET A 47 -8.97 -12.33 -5.30
N THR A 48 -7.86 -13.05 -5.10
CA THR A 48 -7.45 -14.17 -5.99
C THR A 48 -8.38 -15.36 -5.82
N ASP A 49 -8.70 -15.73 -4.58
CA ASP A 49 -9.60 -16.86 -4.28
C ASP A 49 -11.00 -16.64 -4.87
N LEU A 50 -11.51 -15.40 -4.83
CA LEU A 50 -12.79 -15.02 -5.45
C LEU A 50 -12.82 -15.32 -6.95
N ARG A 51 -11.68 -15.28 -7.63
CA ARG A 51 -11.51 -15.59 -9.06
C ARG A 51 -10.88 -16.96 -9.30
N GLY A 52 -10.62 -17.73 -8.23
CA GLY A 52 -9.93 -19.01 -8.26
C GLY A 52 -10.83 -20.15 -8.74
N SER A 53 -10.41 -21.40 -8.55
CA SER A 53 -11.20 -22.56 -9.00
C SER A 53 -12.33 -22.94 -8.05
N LEU A 54 -12.24 -22.58 -6.76
CA LEU A 54 -13.18 -23.05 -5.74
C LEU A 54 -14.38 -22.12 -5.56
N LEU A 55 -14.16 -20.83 -5.27
CA LEU A 55 -15.26 -19.92 -4.94
C LEU A 55 -16.24 -19.66 -6.08
N PRO A 56 -15.82 -19.61 -7.37
CA PRO A 56 -16.75 -19.55 -8.50
C PRO A 56 -17.68 -20.75 -8.64
N LEU A 57 -17.37 -21.90 -8.02
CA LEU A 57 -18.28 -23.04 -7.96
C LEU A 57 -19.37 -22.87 -6.88
N LEU A 58 -19.10 -22.05 -5.87
CA LEU A 58 -19.97 -21.86 -4.69
C LEU A 58 -20.77 -20.55 -4.75
N LEU A 59 -20.25 -19.54 -5.44
CA LEU A 59 -20.82 -18.20 -5.53
C LEU A 59 -21.05 -17.82 -6.99
N PRO A 60 -22.21 -17.21 -7.32
CA PRO A 60 -22.46 -16.74 -8.66
C PRO A 60 -21.58 -15.51 -8.97
N GLU A 61 -21.20 -15.34 -10.25
CA GLU A 61 -20.34 -14.24 -10.70
C GLU A 61 -20.87 -12.85 -10.31
N LYS A 62 -22.20 -12.69 -10.30
CA LYS A 62 -22.89 -11.46 -9.85
C LYS A 62 -22.60 -11.07 -8.39
N THR A 63 -22.07 -11.99 -7.58
CA THR A 63 -21.65 -11.77 -6.19
C THR A 63 -20.13 -11.61 -6.10
N ILE A 64 -19.37 -12.37 -6.89
CA ILE A 64 -17.90 -12.33 -6.91
C ILE A 64 -17.38 -10.96 -7.33
N ALA A 65 -17.90 -10.40 -8.43
CA ALA A 65 -17.38 -9.13 -8.95
C ALA A 65 -17.56 -7.96 -7.97
N PRO A 66 -18.72 -7.78 -7.31
CA PRO A 66 -18.87 -6.78 -6.24
C PRO A 66 -17.93 -7.00 -5.05
N LEU A 67 -17.72 -8.25 -4.61
CA LEU A 67 -16.82 -8.56 -3.50
C LEU A 67 -15.36 -8.23 -3.84
N PHE A 68 -14.92 -8.58 -5.06
CA PHE A 68 -13.60 -8.22 -5.55
C PHE A 68 -13.40 -6.70 -5.55
N LEU A 69 -14.35 -5.95 -6.10
CA LEU A 69 -14.29 -4.49 -6.15
C LEU A 69 -14.34 -3.86 -4.77
N PHE A 70 -15.10 -4.44 -3.84
CA PHE A 70 -15.13 -4.00 -2.45
C PHE A 70 -13.76 -4.13 -1.80
N LEU A 71 -13.12 -5.31 -1.91
CA LEU A 71 -11.78 -5.54 -1.38
C LEU A 71 -10.74 -4.60 -2.03
N GLU A 72 -10.77 -4.47 -3.37
CA GLU A 72 -9.82 -3.62 -4.10
C GLU A 72 -9.96 -2.15 -3.70
N ARG A 73 -11.19 -1.63 -3.59
CA ARG A 73 -11.46 -0.26 -3.17
C ARG A 73 -11.08 -0.01 -1.71
N ALA A 74 -11.40 -0.94 -0.81
CA ALA A 74 -11.03 -0.83 0.60
C ALA A 74 -9.51 -0.72 0.76
N ASN A 75 -8.75 -1.61 0.11
CA ASN A 75 -7.29 -1.57 0.15
C ASN A 75 -6.74 -0.30 -0.50
N ALA A 76 -7.33 0.17 -1.59
CA ALA A 76 -6.93 1.41 -2.25
C ALA A 76 -7.15 2.65 -1.35
N LEU A 77 -8.27 2.71 -0.62
CA LEU A 77 -8.58 3.83 0.28
C LEU A 77 -7.67 3.84 1.51
N ILE A 78 -7.43 2.68 2.14
CA ILE A 78 -6.50 2.56 3.26
C ILE A 78 -5.10 3.01 2.84
N PHE A 79 -4.63 2.57 1.67
CA PHE A 79 -3.32 2.95 1.15
C PHE A 79 -3.23 4.44 0.79
N HIS A 80 -4.30 4.99 0.22
CA HIS A 80 -4.38 6.41 -0.11
C HIS A 80 -4.16 7.30 1.11
N ASP A 81 -4.67 6.88 2.27
CA ASP A 81 -4.49 7.61 3.53
C ASP A 81 -3.14 7.32 4.21
N ALA A 82 -2.76 6.05 4.35
CA ALA A 82 -1.61 5.65 5.16
C ALA A 82 -0.25 5.82 4.46
N TYR A 83 -0.13 5.45 3.19
CA TYR A 83 1.15 5.50 2.47
C TYR A 83 1.76 6.91 2.34
N PRO A 84 1.02 8.00 2.07
CA PRO A 84 1.62 9.33 2.05
C PRO A 84 2.20 9.75 3.42
N GLN A 85 1.69 9.23 4.54
CA GLN A 85 2.27 9.49 5.86
C GLN A 85 3.64 8.83 6.02
N LEU A 86 3.83 7.62 5.46
CA LEU A 86 5.13 6.95 5.39
C LEU A 86 6.13 7.79 4.57
N LEU A 87 5.71 8.28 3.41
CA LEU A 87 6.56 9.14 2.57
C LEU A 87 6.92 10.46 3.28
N LEU A 88 5.97 11.03 4.04
CA LEU A 88 6.21 12.23 4.84
C LEU A 88 7.21 11.96 5.96
N TYR A 89 7.13 10.82 6.63
CA TYR A 89 8.09 10.38 7.63
C TYR A 89 9.50 10.25 7.05
N GLU A 90 9.65 9.54 5.92
CA GLU A 90 10.92 9.34 5.23
C GLU A 90 11.57 10.70 4.88
N GLU A 91 10.77 11.62 4.34
CA GLU A 91 11.24 12.97 4.00
C GLU A 91 11.61 13.79 5.25
N SER A 92 10.84 13.71 6.33
CA SER A 92 11.16 14.37 7.61
C SER A 92 12.50 13.89 8.18
N LYS A 93 12.73 12.56 8.15
CA LYS A 93 13.97 11.92 8.60
C LYS A 93 15.16 12.33 7.73
N ARG A 94 14.97 12.42 6.41
CA ARG A 94 15.99 12.90 5.47
C ARG A 94 16.40 14.34 5.76
N ARG A 95 15.45 15.25 6.00
CA ARG A 95 15.73 16.66 6.31
C ARG A 95 16.46 16.85 7.63
N ARG A 96 16.15 16.05 8.66
CA ARG A 96 16.87 16.09 9.95
C ARG A 96 18.29 15.56 9.87
N ARG A 97 18.62 14.75 8.86
CA ARG A 97 19.97 14.22 8.61
C ARG A 97 20.79 15.08 7.65
N ALA A 98 20.16 15.97 6.89
CA ALA A 98 20.86 16.91 6.04
C ALA A 98 21.57 17.97 6.91
N PRO A 99 22.81 18.37 6.59
CA PRO A 99 23.43 19.53 7.23
C PRO A 99 22.53 20.76 7.05
N PRO A 100 22.45 21.68 8.03
CA PRO A 100 21.74 22.94 7.82
C PRO A 100 22.27 23.61 6.55
N LEU A 101 21.36 24.09 5.70
CA LEU A 101 21.69 24.86 4.50
C LEU A 101 22.58 26.02 4.95
N GLN A 102 23.85 26.02 4.54
CA GLN A 102 24.71 27.18 4.75
C GLN A 102 24.09 28.37 4.01
N PRO A 103 23.97 29.55 4.64
CA PRO A 103 23.51 30.74 3.94
C PRO A 103 24.45 31.04 2.76
N PRO A 104 23.94 31.62 1.67
CA PRO A 104 24.80 32.01 0.54
C PRO A 104 25.89 32.97 1.02
N SER A 105 27.12 32.69 0.58
CA SER A 105 28.33 33.49 0.80
C SER A 105 28.26 34.86 0.14
#